data_AF-R6HAE2-F1
#
_entry.id   AF-R6HAE2-F1
#
_cell.length_a   1.000
_cell.length_b   1.000
_cell.length_c   1.000
_cell.angle_alpha   90.00
_cell.angle_beta   90.00
_cell.angle_gamma   90.00
#
_symmetry.space_group_name_H-M   'P 1'
#
loop_
_entity.id
_entity.type
_entity.pdbx_description
1 polymer ?
#
loop_
_entity_poly.entity_id
_entity_poly.type
_entity_poly.pdbx_seq_one_letter_code
_entity_poly.pdbx_strand_id
1 'polypeptide(L)'
;MKKQMQAIRWVMTLATILVLALLAWQCVDIYLEGNRPSNLDANGVYRSPVFSVEIVEARLRPLLPVLTVYGLMTLGALILQSTGKGVRPRGSHSPEDRLHLLKAHVATLPDEAKALERQRRVICMVATVAVLACAVPCLVYLLDREHFTSWDLEQVMGQMLLHVAPWIAAAFAVVFAASFACGRNVKREITALQGHVGKAKPEAPAPRRMPVGALRAGLYAVAIVFIVLGVMNGGLRDVLVKAVNICTECIGLG
;
A
#
# COMPACT_ATOMS: atom_id res chain seq x y z
N MET A 1 22.99 19.13 9.82
CA MET A 1 21.76 18.29 9.84
C MET A 1 21.04 18.21 8.48
N LYS A 2 20.54 19.29 7.86
CA LYS A 2 19.79 19.21 6.57
C LYS A 2 20.56 18.54 5.41
N LYS A 3 21.83 18.90 5.19
CA LYS A 3 22.68 18.29 4.16
C LYS A 3 22.96 16.81 4.42
N GLN A 4 23.14 16.41 5.68
CA GLN A 4 23.35 15.02 6.10
C GLN A 4 22.10 14.16 5.88
N MET A 5 20.91 14.66 6.23
CA MET A 5 19.64 13.97 5.93
C MET A 5 19.37 13.85 4.43
N GLN A 6 19.73 14.86 3.63
CA GLN A 6 19.63 14.77 2.17
C GLN A 6 20.60 13.71 1.61
N ALA A 7 21.85 13.67 2.09
CA ALA A 7 22.82 12.67 1.68
C ALA A 7 22.34 11.24 2.01
N ILE A 8 21.84 11.00 3.24
CA ILE A 8 21.28 9.70 3.62
C ILE A 8 20.13 9.30 2.69
N ARG A 9 19.21 10.22 2.38
CA ARG A 9 18.10 9.92 1.46
C ARG A 9 18.58 9.56 0.05
N TRP A 10 19.57 10.27 -0.48
CA TRP A 10 20.16 9.94 -1.78
C TRP A 10 20.85 8.58 -1.76
N VAL A 11 21.62 8.27 -0.72
CA VAL A 11 22.29 6.97 -0.55
C VAL A 11 21.27 5.83 -0.45
N MET A 12 20.22 5.98 0.36
CA MET A 12 19.14 4.99 0.46
C MET A 12 18.42 4.80 -0.89
N THR A 13 18.17 5.88 -1.63
CA THR A 13 17.50 5.83 -2.93
C THR A 13 18.35 5.08 -3.95
N LEU A 14 19.64 5.41 -4.03
CA LEU A 14 20.59 4.72 -4.92
C LEU A 14 20.73 3.24 -4.55
N ALA A 15 20.85 2.92 -3.27
CA ALA A 15 20.91 1.53 -2.81
C ALA A 15 19.62 0.76 -3.13
N THR A 16 18.46 1.39 -3.01
CA THR A 16 17.17 0.78 -3.38
C THR A 16 17.09 0.51 -4.88
N ILE A 17 17.48 1.47 -5.71
CA ILE A 17 17.52 1.30 -7.18
C ILE A 17 18.48 0.17 -7.56
N LEU A 18 19.65 0.10 -6.92
CA LEU A 18 20.65 -0.95 -7.16
C LEU A 18 20.12 -2.34 -6.79
N VAL A 19 19.52 -2.50 -5.60
CA VAL A 19 18.92 -3.76 -5.18
C VAL A 19 17.80 -4.18 -6.12
N LEU A 20 16.93 -3.24 -6.51
CA LEU A 20 15.87 -3.52 -7.48
C LEU A 20 16.43 -3.96 -8.84
N ALA A 21 17.48 -3.31 -9.33
CA ALA A 21 18.13 -3.69 -10.58
C ALA A 21 18.75 -5.09 -10.50
N LEU A 22 19.40 -5.43 -9.38
CA LEU A 22 19.98 -6.76 -9.17
C LEU A 22 18.90 -7.85 -9.09
N LEU A 23 17.80 -7.60 -8.40
CA LEU A 23 16.68 -8.53 -8.33
C LEU A 23 16.00 -8.70 -9.69
N ALA A 24 15.76 -7.59 -10.41
CA ALA A 24 15.22 -7.62 -11.76
C ALA A 24 16.12 -8.40 -12.72
N TRP A 25 17.45 -8.23 -12.60
CA TRP A 25 18.42 -8.99 -13.38
C TRP A 25 18.30 -10.49 -13.14
N GLN A 26 18.19 -10.95 -11.88
CA GLN A 26 17.99 -12.37 -11.61
C GLN A 26 16.67 -12.90 -12.17
N CYS A 27 15.58 -12.13 -12.06
CA CYS A 27 14.30 -12.54 -12.61
C CYS A 27 14.37 -12.69 -14.14
N VAL A 28 15.04 -11.76 -14.83
CA VAL A 28 15.25 -11.83 -16.28
C VAL A 28 16.13 -13.02 -16.64
N ASP A 29 17.20 -13.27 -15.89
CA ASP A 29 18.10 -14.39 -16.15
C ASP A 29 17.40 -15.75 -15.98
N ILE A 30 16.60 -15.92 -14.92
CA ILE A 30 15.75 -17.12 -14.72
C ILE A 30 14.76 -17.29 -15.89
N TYR A 31 14.11 -16.20 -16.30
CA TYR A 31 13.13 -16.24 -17.37
C TYR A 31 13.74 -16.60 -18.72
N LEU A 32 14.91 -16.04 -19.05
CA LEU A 32 15.62 -16.34 -20.30
C LEU A 32 16.17 -17.77 -20.30
N GLU A 33 16.69 -18.24 -19.17
CA GLU A 33 17.19 -19.61 -19.00
C GLU A 33 16.06 -20.64 -19.13
N GLY A 34 14.92 -20.41 -18.44
CA GLY A 34 13.78 -21.32 -18.48
C GLY A 34 13.04 -21.34 -19.83
N ASN A 35 13.15 -20.28 -20.64
CA ASN A 35 12.58 -20.21 -22.00
C ASN A 35 13.56 -20.61 -23.11
N ARG A 36 14.71 -21.21 -22.78
CA ARG A 36 15.59 -21.73 -23.82
C ARG A 36 14.89 -22.81 -24.64
N PRO A 37 15.15 -22.89 -25.96
CA PRO A 37 14.54 -23.90 -26.83
C PRO A 37 14.87 -25.34 -26.40
N SER A 38 15.94 -25.53 -25.62
CA SER A 38 16.29 -26.81 -25.00
C SER A 38 15.32 -27.27 -23.91
N ASN A 39 14.57 -26.35 -23.29
CA ASN A 39 13.58 -26.67 -22.26
C ASN A 39 12.18 -26.96 -22.86
N LEU A 40 12.02 -26.80 -24.17
CA LEU A 40 10.79 -27.13 -24.88
C LEU A 40 10.88 -28.55 -25.44
N ASP A 41 9.80 -29.31 -25.36
CA ASP A 41 9.66 -30.56 -26.09
C ASP A 41 9.29 -30.32 -27.57
N ALA A 42 9.17 -31.39 -28.36
CA ALA A 42 8.80 -31.29 -29.77
C ALA A 42 7.39 -30.72 -30.00
N ASN A 43 6.55 -30.67 -28.95
CA ASN A 43 5.18 -30.18 -28.95
C ASN A 43 5.08 -28.75 -28.36
N GLY A 44 6.18 -28.13 -27.96
CA GLY A 44 6.21 -26.79 -27.35
C GLY A 44 5.84 -26.76 -25.87
N VAL A 45 5.85 -27.89 -25.17
CA VAL A 45 5.61 -28.00 -23.72
C VAL A 45 6.93 -27.91 -22.96
N TYR A 46 6.93 -27.17 -21.85
CA TYR A 46 8.10 -27.05 -20.98
C TYR A 46 8.41 -28.37 -20.27
N ARG A 47 9.65 -28.86 -20.40
CA ARG A 47 10.14 -30.09 -19.75
C ARG A 47 10.42 -29.89 -18.26
N SER A 48 10.83 -28.69 -17.88
CA SER A 48 11.05 -28.28 -16.49
C SER A 48 10.38 -26.93 -16.24
N PRO A 49 9.85 -26.70 -15.03
CA PRO A 49 9.18 -25.45 -14.70
C PRO A 49 10.16 -24.28 -14.81
N VAL A 50 9.73 -23.20 -15.49
CA VAL A 50 10.51 -21.96 -15.66
C VAL A 50 10.83 -21.31 -14.32
N PHE A 51 9.90 -21.40 -13.36
CA PHE A 51 10.08 -20.93 -11.99
C PHE A 51 9.85 -22.09 -11.02
N SER A 52 10.87 -22.41 -10.22
CA SER A 52 10.78 -23.34 -9.09
C SER A 52 11.46 -22.73 -7.85
N VAL A 53 11.13 -23.25 -6.66
CA VAL A 53 11.70 -22.73 -5.40
C VAL A 53 13.21 -22.92 -5.38
N GLU A 54 13.68 -24.06 -5.88
CA GLU A 54 15.08 -24.46 -5.92
C GLU A 54 15.89 -23.56 -6.88
N ILE A 55 15.32 -23.23 -8.05
CA ILE A 55 15.93 -22.33 -9.03
C ILE A 55 16.04 -20.91 -8.46
N VAL A 56 14.96 -20.42 -7.84
CA VAL A 56 14.94 -19.09 -7.22
C VAL A 56 15.92 -19.03 -6.05
N GLU A 57 15.97 -20.06 -5.19
CA GLU A 57 16.91 -20.14 -4.07
C GLU A 57 18.35 -20.12 -4.56
N ALA A 58 18.70 -20.93 -5.57
CA ALA A 58 20.04 -20.98 -6.13
C ALA A 58 20.52 -19.61 -6.66
N ARG A 59 19.61 -18.83 -7.25
CA ARG A 59 19.89 -17.49 -7.79
C ARG A 59 19.87 -16.38 -6.74
N LEU A 60 19.10 -16.54 -5.67
CA LEU A 60 18.97 -15.54 -4.60
C LEU A 60 20.00 -15.71 -3.48
N ARG A 61 20.48 -16.94 -3.24
CA ARG A 61 21.54 -17.27 -2.28
C ARG A 61 22.80 -16.40 -2.42
N PRO A 62 23.35 -16.13 -3.62
CA PRO A 62 24.50 -15.23 -3.77
C PRO A 62 24.16 -13.75 -3.48
N LEU A 63 22.89 -13.35 -3.57
CA LEU A 63 22.42 -11.98 -3.28
C LEU A 63 22.04 -11.75 -1.82
N LEU A 64 21.92 -12.82 -1.03
CA LEU A 64 21.61 -12.75 0.39
C LEU A 64 22.48 -11.76 1.20
N PRO A 65 23.82 -11.69 1.04
CA PRO A 65 24.62 -10.69 1.75
C PRO A 65 24.25 -9.25 1.36
N VAL A 66 23.90 -9.00 0.09
CA VAL A 66 23.49 -7.66 -0.37
C VAL A 66 22.13 -7.28 0.22
N LEU A 67 21.18 -8.22 0.22
CA LEU A 67 19.85 -8.01 0.78
C LEU A 67 19.87 -7.79 2.30
N THR A 68 20.72 -8.52 3.02
CA THR A 68 20.89 -8.36 4.47
C THR A 68 21.52 -7.01 4.83
N VAL A 69 22.57 -6.58 4.11
CA VAL A 69 23.17 -5.25 4.30
C VAL A 69 22.16 -4.14 4.00
N TYR A 70 21.39 -4.26 2.92
CA TYR A 70 20.32 -3.31 2.59
C TYR A 70 19.23 -3.28 3.68
N GLY A 71 18.82 -4.44 4.19
CA GLY A 71 17.88 -4.57 5.31
C GLY A 71 18.37 -3.88 6.58
N LEU A 72 19.63 -4.07 6.95
CA LEU A 72 20.24 -3.39 8.09
C LEU A 72 20.33 -1.86 7.87
N MET A 73 20.66 -1.44 6.65
CA MET A 73 20.74 -0.02 6.29
C MET A 73 19.37 0.68 6.34
N THR A 74 18.33 0.01 5.85
CA THR A 74 16.95 0.52 5.94
C THR A 74 16.45 0.58 7.37
N LEU A 75 16.72 -0.45 8.19
CA LEU A 75 16.38 -0.46 9.61
C LEU A 75 17.10 0.67 10.37
N GLY A 76 18.41 0.85 10.14
CA GLY A 76 19.18 1.95 10.72
C GLY A 76 18.65 3.32 10.31
N ALA A 77 18.27 3.49 9.04
CA ALA A 77 17.65 4.71 8.55
C ALA A 77 16.26 4.97 9.17
N LEU A 78 15.50 3.92 9.48
CA LEU A 78 14.20 4.02 10.14
C LEU A 78 14.35 4.41 11.62
N ILE A 79 15.30 3.79 12.33
CA ILE A 79 15.62 4.09 13.73
C ILE A 79 16.10 5.54 13.86
N LEU A 80 16.98 6.00 12.96
CA LEU A 80 17.46 7.39 12.95
C LEU A 80 16.33 8.40 12.66
N GLN A 81 15.37 8.03 11.81
CA GLN A 81 14.16 8.85 11.57
C GLN A 81 13.20 8.87 12.77
N SER A 82 13.12 7.78 13.53
CA SER A 82 12.26 7.69 14.72
C SER A 82 12.83 8.46 15.92
N THR A 83 14.16 8.54 16.04
CA THR A 83 14.87 9.20 17.15
C THR A 83 15.15 10.68 16.88
N GLY A 84 15.32 11.05 15.61
CA GLY A 84 15.40 12.46 15.22
C GLY A 84 14.04 13.14 15.38
N LYS A 85 13.91 14.06 16.35
CA LYS A 85 12.77 15.00 16.43
C LYS A 85 12.55 15.63 15.05
N GLY A 86 11.55 15.11 14.34
CA GLY A 86 11.48 15.18 12.89
C GLY A 86 11.38 16.60 12.35
N VAL A 87 12.43 17.06 11.68
CA VAL A 87 12.26 18.02 10.59
C VAL A 87 11.59 17.25 9.45
N ARG A 88 10.26 17.16 9.49
CA ARG A 88 9.47 16.61 8.39
C ARG A 88 9.86 17.36 7.11
N PRO A 89 10.12 16.65 6.00
CA PRO A 89 10.46 17.30 4.75
C PRO A 89 9.31 18.23 4.33
N ARG A 90 9.62 19.53 4.16
CA ARG A 90 8.74 20.53 3.53
C ARG A 90 8.38 20.05 2.10
N GLY A 91 7.32 19.27 1.98
CA GLY A 91 6.84 18.75 0.70
C GLY A 91 5.41 18.26 0.89
N SER A 92 4.47 19.09 0.45
CA SER A 92 3.03 19.08 0.75
C SER A 92 2.72 19.13 2.24
N HIS A 93 2.39 20.31 2.77
CA HIS A 93 1.61 20.34 4.01
C HIS A 93 0.34 19.54 3.74
N SER A 94 0.24 18.35 4.35
CA SER A 94 -1.05 17.68 4.47
C SER A 94 -2.01 18.69 5.09
N PRO A 95 -3.29 18.75 4.65
CA PRO A 95 -4.26 19.66 5.25
C PRO A 95 -4.30 19.54 6.78
N GLU A 96 -3.98 18.35 7.32
CA GLU A 96 -3.85 18.10 8.76
C GLU A 96 -2.63 18.79 9.39
N ASP A 97 -1.47 18.80 8.73
CA ASP A 97 -0.28 19.50 9.21
C ASP A 97 -0.49 21.02 9.23
N ARG A 98 -1.21 21.55 8.23
CA ARG A 98 -1.58 22.97 8.18
C ARG A 98 -2.53 23.33 9.32
N LEU A 99 -3.48 22.44 9.63
CA LEU A 99 -4.40 22.62 10.75
C LEU A 99 -3.67 22.60 12.10
N HIS A 100 -2.74 21.68 12.30
CA HIS A 100 -1.92 21.62 13.52
C HIS A 100 -1.07 22.88 13.74
N LEU A 101 -0.48 23.42 12.67
CA LEU A 101 0.29 24.66 12.75
C LEU A 101 -0.58 25.88 13.05
N LEU A 102 -1.78 25.95 12.47
CA LEU A 102 -2.74 27.02 12.76
C LEU A 102 -3.22 26.94 14.22
N LYS A 103 -3.51 25.74 14.72
CA LYS A 103 -3.86 25.53 16.14
C LYS A 103 -2.71 25.90 17.09
N ALA A 104 -1.47 25.63 16.71
CA ALA A 104 -0.30 26.01 17.51
C ALA A 104 -0.07 27.53 17.59
N HIS A 105 -0.55 28.30 16.61
CA HIS A 105 -0.41 29.77 16.59
C HIS A 105 -1.59 30.50 17.25
N VAL A 106 -2.67 29.80 17.58
CA VAL A 106 -3.88 30.39 18.15
C VAL A 106 -3.97 29.99 19.63
N ALA A 107 -3.79 30.96 20.54
CA ALA A 107 -3.77 30.72 22.00
C ALA A 107 -5.13 30.27 22.55
N THR A 108 -6.24 30.62 21.89
CA THR A 108 -7.60 30.23 22.26
C THR A 108 -8.33 29.68 21.03
N LEU A 109 -8.58 28.36 21.00
CA LEU A 109 -9.39 27.79 19.92
C LEU A 109 -10.79 28.41 19.94
N PRO A 110 -11.27 28.98 18.82
CA PRO A 110 -12.64 29.48 18.72
C PRO A 110 -13.63 28.33 18.92
N ASP A 111 -14.79 28.60 19.53
CA ASP A 111 -15.77 27.57 19.87
C ASP A 111 -16.32 26.83 18.63
N GLU A 112 -16.30 27.48 17.47
CA GLU A 112 -16.61 26.88 16.17
C GLU A 112 -15.62 25.76 15.78
N ALA A 113 -14.32 25.94 16.05
CA ALA A 113 -13.30 24.92 15.78
C ALA A 113 -13.44 23.72 16.72
N LYS A 114 -13.81 23.96 17.99
CA LYS A 114 -14.08 22.88 18.96
C LYS A 114 -15.31 22.05 18.55
N ALA A 115 -16.36 22.69 18.03
CA ALA A 115 -17.55 22.00 17.53
C ALA A 115 -17.21 21.10 16.32
N LEU A 116 -16.39 21.59 15.39
CA LEU A 116 -15.92 20.82 14.23
C LEU A 116 -15.01 19.64 14.62
N GLU A 117 -14.14 19.80 15.62
CA GLU A 117 -13.35 18.68 16.17
C GLU A 117 -14.24 17.61 16.80
N ARG A 118 -15.27 18.01 17.55
CA ARG A 118 -16.24 17.08 18.17
C ARG A 118 -16.98 16.31 17.08
N GLN A 119 -17.43 17.01 16.05
CA GLN A 119 -18.08 16.41 14.89
C GLN A 119 -17.17 15.41 14.16
N ARG A 120 -15.88 15.73 13.99
CA ARG A 120 -14.90 14.80 13.40
C ARG A 120 -14.72 13.54 14.25
N ARG A 121 -14.59 13.69 15.57
CA ARG A 121 -14.49 12.54 16.49
C ARG A 121 -15.74 11.67 16.44
N VAL A 122 -16.93 12.27 16.38
CA VAL A 122 -18.19 11.54 16.24
C VAL A 122 -18.25 10.80 14.90
N ILE A 123 -17.87 11.43 13.78
CA ILE A 123 -17.82 10.78 12.47
C ILE A 123 -16.85 9.59 12.47
N CYS A 124 -15.65 9.74 13.06
CA CYS A 124 -14.69 8.65 13.19
C CYS A 124 -15.25 7.50 14.04
N MET A 125 -15.83 7.80 15.21
CA MET A 125 -16.44 6.79 16.07
C MET A 125 -17.57 6.03 15.36
N VAL A 126 -18.48 6.76 14.70
CA VAL A 126 -19.59 6.17 13.95
C VAL A 126 -19.07 5.30 12.79
N ALA A 127 -18.06 5.76 12.06
CA ALA A 127 -17.45 4.99 10.98
C ALA A 127 -16.77 3.71 11.50
N THR A 128 -16.05 3.78 12.62
CA THR A 128 -15.43 2.60 13.25
C THR A 128 -16.48 1.59 13.68
N VAL A 129 -17.54 2.04 14.35
CA VAL A 129 -18.64 1.15 14.78
C VAL A 129 -19.33 0.51 13.57
N ALA A 130 -19.59 1.29 12.51
CA ALA A 130 -20.23 0.77 11.30
C ALA A 130 -19.35 -0.26 10.56
N VAL A 131 -18.03 -0.04 10.47
CA VAL A 131 -17.09 -1.01 9.89
C VAL A 131 -17.03 -2.29 10.74
N LEU A 132 -16.99 -2.16 12.07
CA LEU A 132 -17.03 -3.32 12.97
C LEU A 132 -18.34 -4.10 12.82
N ALA A 133 -19.47 -3.41 12.69
CA ALA A 133 -20.77 -4.05 12.44
C ALA A 133 -20.79 -4.81 11.11
N CYS A 134 -20.16 -4.28 10.05
CA CYS A 134 -20.01 -4.98 8.77
C CYS A 134 -19.08 -6.21 8.87
N ALA A 135 -18.16 -6.24 9.84
CA ALA A 135 -17.25 -7.38 10.04
C ALA A 135 -17.93 -8.56 10.74
N VAL A 136 -18.95 -8.31 11.58
CA VAL A 136 -19.69 -9.36 12.32
C VAL A 136 -20.28 -10.45 11.41
N PRO A 137 -21.09 -10.15 10.38
CA PRO A 137 -21.67 -11.18 9.52
C PRO A 137 -20.61 -11.95 8.73
N CYS A 138 -19.53 -11.28 8.30
CA CYS A 138 -18.39 -11.95 7.68
C CYS A 138 -17.75 -12.96 8.65
N LEU A 139 -17.58 -12.58 9.91
CA LEU A 139 -16.97 -13.43 10.93
C LEU A 139 -17.87 -14.63 11.27
N VAL A 140 -19.18 -14.41 11.41
CA VAL A 140 -20.16 -15.47 11.69
C VAL A 140 -20.18 -16.49 10.55
N TYR A 141 -20.21 -16.03 9.30
CA TYR A 141 -20.18 -16.91 8.13
C TYR A 141 -18.88 -17.73 8.04
N LEU A 142 -17.73 -17.11 8.33
CA LEU A 142 -16.42 -17.78 8.27
C LEU A 142 -16.17 -18.74 9.44
N LEU A 143 -16.79 -18.51 10.61
CA LEU A 143 -16.62 -19.37 11.79
C LEU A 143 -17.53 -20.61 11.76
N ASP A 144 -18.58 -20.60 10.95
CA ASP A 144 -19.49 -21.73 10.83
C ASP A 144 -18.92 -22.79 9.86
N ARG A 145 -18.37 -23.86 10.43
CA ARG A 145 -17.72 -24.95 9.69
C ARG A 145 -18.68 -25.72 8.80
N GLU A 146 -19.99 -25.67 9.05
CA GLU A 146 -20.96 -26.40 8.23
C GLU A 146 -21.08 -25.85 6.80
N HIS A 147 -20.70 -24.59 6.58
CA HIS A 147 -20.68 -23.98 5.25
C HIS A 147 -19.51 -24.46 4.37
N PHE A 148 -18.56 -25.23 4.91
CA PHE A 148 -17.34 -25.66 4.22
C PHE A 148 -17.22 -27.18 4.03
N THR A 149 -18.27 -27.95 4.27
CA THR A 149 -18.22 -29.43 4.23
C THR A 149 -18.40 -30.04 2.83
N SER A 150 -18.78 -29.26 1.82
CA SER A 150 -18.98 -29.76 0.45
C SER A 150 -17.69 -29.72 -0.39
N TRP A 151 -17.45 -30.78 -1.16
CA TRP A 151 -16.28 -30.96 -2.02
C TRP A 151 -16.34 -30.12 -3.32
N ASP A 152 -17.49 -29.52 -3.64
CA ASP A 152 -17.66 -28.61 -4.79
C ASP A 152 -17.16 -27.20 -4.49
N LEU A 153 -15.86 -26.99 -4.74
CA LEU A 153 -15.14 -25.76 -4.40
C LEU A 153 -15.73 -24.50 -5.06
N GLU A 154 -16.19 -24.59 -6.32
CA GLU A 154 -16.77 -23.45 -7.03
C GLU A 154 -18.07 -22.95 -6.37
N GLN A 155 -18.89 -23.88 -5.88
CA GLN A 155 -20.17 -23.56 -5.26
C GLN A 155 -19.98 -22.96 -3.86
N VAL A 156 -19.07 -23.55 -3.06
CA VAL A 156 -18.72 -23.05 -1.72
C VAL A 156 -18.11 -21.65 -1.80
N MET A 157 -17.12 -21.48 -2.68
CA MET A 157 -16.43 -20.19 -2.83
C MET A 157 -17.36 -19.13 -3.44
N GLY A 158 -18.26 -19.52 -4.34
CA GLY A 158 -19.31 -18.65 -4.89
C GLY A 158 -20.30 -18.17 -3.83
N GLN A 159 -20.80 -19.07 -2.98
CA GLN A 159 -21.72 -18.70 -1.89
C GLN A 159 -21.03 -17.83 -0.83
N MET A 160 -19.78 -18.15 -0.47
CA MET A 160 -18.98 -17.33 0.42
C MET A 160 -18.80 -15.92 -0.12
N LEU A 161 -18.42 -15.79 -1.40
CA LEU A 161 -18.23 -14.49 -2.03
C LEU A 161 -19.54 -13.69 -2.08
N LEU A 162 -20.66 -14.32 -2.44
CA LEU A 162 -21.96 -13.67 -2.48
C LEU A 162 -22.42 -13.17 -1.10
N HIS A 163 -22.09 -13.89 -0.04
CA HIS A 163 -22.45 -13.49 1.31
C HIS A 163 -21.52 -12.40 1.87
N VAL A 164 -20.20 -12.50 1.64
CA VAL A 164 -19.19 -11.63 2.24
C VAL A 164 -18.95 -10.33 1.45
N ALA A 165 -19.00 -10.38 0.12
CA ALA A 165 -18.77 -9.22 -0.75
C ALA A 165 -19.65 -7.99 -0.45
N PRO A 166 -20.97 -8.10 -0.21
CA PRO A 166 -21.80 -6.92 0.07
C PRO A 166 -21.39 -6.20 1.36
N TRP A 167 -20.97 -6.94 2.39
CA TRP A 167 -20.50 -6.36 3.65
C TRP A 167 -19.15 -5.68 3.51
N ILE A 168 -18.23 -6.27 2.72
CA ILE A 168 -16.96 -5.63 2.37
C ILE A 168 -17.20 -4.33 1.60
N ALA A 169 -18.06 -4.36 0.58
CA ALA A 169 -18.40 -3.18 -0.21
C ALA A 169 -19.04 -2.08 0.66
N ALA A 170 -19.92 -2.45 1.59
CA ALA A 170 -20.52 -1.53 2.55
C ALA A 170 -19.46 -0.89 3.48
N ALA A 171 -18.52 -1.68 4.01
CA ALA A 171 -17.44 -1.17 4.84
C ALA A 171 -16.55 -0.16 4.08
N PHE A 172 -16.20 -0.46 2.83
CA PHE A 172 -15.47 0.47 1.97
C PHE A 172 -16.25 1.77 1.70
N ALA A 173 -17.55 1.67 1.44
CA ALA A 173 -18.41 2.85 1.24
C ALA A 173 -18.46 3.74 2.48
N VAL A 174 -18.57 3.13 3.68
CA VAL A 174 -18.55 3.85 4.97
C VAL A 174 -17.22 4.57 5.19
N VAL A 175 -16.09 3.90 4.96
CA VAL A 175 -14.75 4.51 5.09
C VAL A 175 -14.57 5.64 4.09
N PHE A 176 -15.03 5.45 2.84
CA PHE A 176 -14.96 6.47 1.81
C PHE A 176 -15.78 7.72 2.18
N ALA A 177 -17.03 7.55 2.60
CA ALA A 177 -17.90 8.63 3.05
C ALA A 177 -17.32 9.37 4.28
N ALA A 178 -16.80 8.63 5.26
CA ALA A 178 -16.15 9.19 6.45
C ALA A 178 -14.90 10.00 6.08
N SER A 179 -14.07 9.51 5.16
CA SER A 179 -12.88 10.21 4.68
C SER A 179 -13.23 11.52 3.96
N PHE A 180 -14.29 11.51 3.15
CA PHE A 180 -14.75 12.69 2.42
C PHE A 180 -15.34 13.75 3.37
N ALA A 181 -16.18 13.33 4.32
CA ALA A 181 -16.75 14.20 5.35
C ALA A 181 -15.65 14.81 6.24
N CYS A 182 -14.68 13.99 6.66
CA CYS A 182 -13.52 14.44 7.42
C CYS A 182 -12.68 15.46 6.63
N GLY A 183 -12.39 15.18 5.35
CA GLY A 183 -11.66 16.10 4.48
C GLY A 183 -12.40 17.43 4.26
N ARG A 184 -13.73 17.41 4.17
CA ARG A 184 -14.54 18.64 4.06
C ARG A 184 -14.52 19.45 5.35
N ASN A 185 -14.60 18.80 6.51
CA ASN A 185 -14.56 19.47 7.81
C ASN A 185 -13.19 20.10 8.08
N VAL A 186 -12.09 19.41 7.75
CA VAL A 186 -10.72 19.97 7.87
C VAL A 186 -10.55 21.22 6.99
N LYS A 187 -11.09 21.22 5.77
CA LYS A 187 -11.06 22.44 4.91
C LYS A 187 -11.83 23.60 5.54
N ARG A 188 -13.02 23.33 6.12
CA ARG A 188 -13.83 24.35 6.81
C ARG A 188 -13.14 24.90 8.06
N GLU A 189 -12.48 24.03 8.82
CA GLU A 189 -11.74 24.41 10.02
C GLU A 189 -10.51 25.28 9.69
N ILE A 190 -9.80 24.96 8.60
CA ILE A 190 -8.71 25.80 8.08
C ILE A 190 -9.23 27.18 7.67
N THR A 191 -10.37 27.28 6.97
CA THR A 191 -10.94 28.58 6.58
C THR A 191 -11.41 29.40 7.78
N ALA A 192 -12.01 28.77 8.79
CA ALA A 192 -12.43 29.45 10.02
C ALA A 192 -11.22 30.00 10.80
N LEU A 193 -10.15 29.21 10.93
CA LEU A 193 -8.92 29.62 11.61
C LEU A 193 -8.14 30.68 10.82
N GLN A 194 -8.19 30.67 9.49
CA GLN A 194 -7.60 31.72 8.65
C GLN A 194 -8.28 33.09 8.82
N GLY A 195 -9.57 33.12 9.18
CA GLY A 195 -10.27 34.37 9.49
C GLY A 195 -9.81 35.02 10.79
N HIS A 196 -9.28 34.23 11.73
CA HIS A 196 -8.86 34.66 13.06
C HIS A 196 -7.36 34.94 13.16
N VAL A 197 -6.55 34.30 12.31
CA VAL A 197 -5.15 34.68 12.12
C VAL A 197 -5.15 35.93 11.23
N GLY A 198 -5.07 37.11 11.86
CA GLY A 198 -5.01 38.41 11.19
C GLY A 198 -4.09 38.34 9.96
N LYS A 199 -4.60 38.79 8.80
CA LYS A 199 -4.02 38.65 7.45
C LYS A 199 -2.48 38.71 7.47
N ALA A 200 -1.85 37.55 7.64
CA ALA A 200 -0.42 37.41 7.41
C ALA A 200 -0.23 37.50 5.89
N LYS A 201 0.44 38.59 5.49
CA LYS A 201 0.95 38.95 4.17
C LYS A 201 1.06 37.74 3.20
N PRO A 202 0.52 37.82 1.97
CA PRO A 202 0.65 36.73 1.00
C PRO A 202 2.14 36.42 0.78
N GLU A 203 2.53 35.21 1.19
CA GLU A 203 3.87 34.70 0.99
C GLU A 203 4.10 34.55 -0.52
N ALA A 204 5.27 35.03 -0.97
CA ALA A 204 5.69 35.14 -2.37
C ALA A 204 5.45 33.86 -3.19
N PRO A 205 5.28 33.97 -4.53
CA PRO A 205 4.95 32.83 -5.38
C PRO A 205 5.96 31.71 -5.18
N ALA A 206 5.44 30.52 -4.85
CA ALA A 206 6.23 29.32 -4.64
C ALA A 206 7.15 29.07 -5.85
N PRO A 207 8.41 28.64 -5.62
CA PRO A 207 9.32 28.31 -6.72
C PRO A 207 8.67 27.23 -7.61
N ARG A 208 8.73 27.45 -8.94
CA ARG A 208 8.25 26.51 -9.96
C ARG A 208 8.72 25.11 -9.61
N ARG A 209 7.80 24.28 -9.13
CA ARG A 209 8.08 22.87 -8.86
C ARG A 209 8.28 22.18 -10.19
N MET A 210 9.37 21.43 -10.33
CA MET A 210 9.49 20.43 -11.39
C MET A 210 8.24 19.53 -11.39
N PRO A 211 7.80 19.03 -12.55
CA PRO A 211 6.56 18.29 -12.68
C PRO A 211 6.72 16.86 -12.13
N VAL A 212 6.86 16.74 -10.79
CA VAL A 212 6.85 15.46 -10.07
C VAL A 212 5.56 14.69 -10.35
N GLY A 213 4.48 15.38 -10.72
CA GLY A 213 3.24 14.78 -11.18
C GLY A 213 3.38 13.97 -12.48
N ALA A 214 4.18 14.44 -13.44
CA ALA A 214 4.41 13.75 -14.70
C ALA A 214 5.28 12.49 -14.48
N LEU A 215 6.30 12.58 -13.63
CA LEU A 215 7.14 11.43 -13.26
C LEU A 215 6.32 10.36 -12.51
N ARG A 216 5.44 10.78 -11.60
CA ARG A 216 4.58 9.88 -10.84
C ARG A 216 3.51 9.23 -11.73
N ALA A 217 2.94 9.99 -12.66
CA ALA A 217 2.02 9.47 -13.67
C ALA A 217 2.70 8.46 -14.59
N GLY A 218 3.94 8.74 -15.02
CA GLY A 218 4.76 7.79 -15.79
C GLY A 218 5.03 6.50 -15.01
N LEU A 219 5.38 6.60 -13.72
CA LEU A 219 5.60 5.42 -12.88
C LEU A 219 4.32 4.58 -12.71
N TYR A 220 3.17 5.22 -12.52
CA TYR A 220 1.89 4.50 -12.45
C TYR A 220 1.51 3.86 -13.79
N ALA A 221 1.75 4.53 -14.91
CA ALA A 221 1.51 3.94 -16.24
C ALA A 221 2.38 2.70 -16.46
N VAL A 222 3.67 2.76 -16.11
CA VAL A 222 4.59 1.61 -16.17
C VAL A 222 4.10 0.48 -15.25
N ALA A 223 3.69 0.79 -14.02
CA ALA A 223 3.15 -0.20 -13.10
C ALA A 223 1.89 -0.89 -13.65
N ILE A 224 0.98 -0.13 -14.26
CA ILE A 224 -0.23 -0.67 -14.91
C ILE A 224 0.15 -1.60 -16.06
N VAL A 225 1.10 -1.20 -16.90
CA VAL A 225 1.58 -2.05 -18.02
C VAL A 225 2.17 -3.36 -17.50
N PHE A 226 2.99 -3.33 -16.44
CA PHE A 226 3.53 -4.55 -15.83
C PHE A 226 2.46 -5.45 -15.22
N ILE A 227 1.43 -4.86 -14.59
CA ILE A 227 0.28 -5.63 -14.08
C ILE A 227 -0.48 -6.28 -15.23
N VAL A 228 -0.78 -5.54 -16.30
CA VAL A 228 -1.49 -6.06 -17.48
C VAL A 228 -0.69 -7.18 -18.15
N LEU A 229 0.62 -6.99 -18.33
CA LEU A 229 1.51 -8.04 -18.86
C LEU A 229 1.55 -9.27 -17.94
N GLY A 230 1.59 -9.09 -16.62
CA GLY A 230 1.53 -10.19 -15.64
C GLY A 230 0.21 -10.96 -15.66
N VAL A 231 -0.91 -10.27 -15.90
CA VAL A 231 -2.24 -10.87 -16.07
C VAL A 231 -2.33 -11.63 -17.40
N MET A 232 -1.86 -11.03 -18.49
CA MET A 232 -1.86 -11.67 -19.82
C MET A 232 -0.93 -12.90 -19.88
N ASN A 233 0.14 -12.92 -19.08
CA ASN A 233 1.06 -14.05 -18.99
C ASN A 233 0.58 -15.16 -18.03
N GLY A 234 -0.66 -15.09 -17.53
CA GLY A 234 -1.27 -16.11 -16.69
C GLY A 234 -0.82 -16.13 -15.22
N GLY A 235 0.10 -15.26 -14.80
CA GLY A 235 0.66 -15.26 -13.44
C GLY A 235 -0.36 -14.99 -12.34
N LEU A 236 -1.39 -14.18 -12.61
CA LEU A 236 -2.50 -13.96 -11.66
C LEU A 236 -3.29 -15.26 -11.42
N ARG A 237 -3.49 -16.06 -12.46
CA ARG A 237 -4.24 -17.31 -12.40
C ARG A 237 -3.44 -18.37 -11.64
N ASP A 238 -2.13 -18.40 -11.83
CA ASP A 238 -1.22 -19.32 -11.15
C ASP A 238 -1.09 -18.99 -9.65
N VAL A 239 -1.00 -17.70 -9.29
CA VAL A 239 -1.04 -17.25 -7.89
C VAL A 239 -2.40 -17.55 -7.24
N LEU A 240 -3.49 -17.36 -7.96
CA LEU A 240 -4.83 -17.69 -7.47
C LEU A 240 -4.99 -19.19 -7.23
N VAL A 241 -4.56 -20.03 -8.18
CA VAL A 241 -4.58 -21.50 -8.03
C VAL A 241 -3.73 -21.93 -6.84
N LYS A 242 -2.53 -21.36 -6.67
CA LYS A 242 -1.64 -21.69 -5.56
C LYS A 242 -2.19 -21.24 -4.20
N ALA A 243 -2.80 -20.06 -4.14
CA ALA A 243 -3.47 -19.57 -2.93
C ALA A 243 -4.67 -20.44 -2.57
N VAL A 244 -5.48 -20.83 -3.56
CA VAL A 244 -6.58 -21.78 -3.36
C VAL A 244 -6.06 -23.11 -2.85
N ASN A 245 -5.00 -23.67 -3.45
CA ASN A 245 -4.44 -24.97 -3.07
C ASN A 245 -3.88 -24.98 -1.63
N ILE A 246 -3.20 -23.91 -1.22
CA ILE A 246 -2.71 -23.75 0.17
C ILE A 246 -3.89 -23.61 1.14
N CYS A 247 -4.90 -22.83 0.77
CA CYS A 247 -6.10 -22.66 1.60
C CYS A 247 -6.87 -23.98 1.74
N THR A 248 -6.96 -24.80 0.68
CA THR A 248 -7.60 -26.12 0.70
C THR A 248 -6.79 -27.18 1.46
N GLU A 249 -5.46 -27.15 1.39
CA GLU A 249 -4.59 -27.97 2.26
C GLU A 249 -4.76 -27.60 3.75
N CYS A 250 -4.85 -26.31 4.06
CA CYS A 250 -4.98 -25.83 5.44
C CYS A 250 -6.33 -26.19 6.10
N ILE A 251 -7.39 -26.41 5.30
CA ILE A 251 -8.70 -26.90 5.77
C ILE A 251 -8.86 -28.43 5.59
N GLY A 252 -7.82 -29.13 5.12
CA GLY A 252 -7.77 -30.59 5.03
C GLY A 252 -8.53 -31.21 3.84
N LEU A 253 -8.73 -30.45 2.77
CA LEU A 253 -9.38 -30.91 1.52
C LEU A 253 -8.38 -31.26 0.41
N GLY A 254 -7.09 -30.97 0.60
CA GLY A 254 -5.99 -31.24 -0.35
C GLY A 254 -5.23 -32.51 -0.05
#